data_AF-A0A1V6EG64-F1
#
_entry.id   AF-A0A1V6EG64-F1
#
_cell.length_a   1.000
_cell.length_b   1.000
_cell.length_c   1.000
_cell.angle_alpha   90.00
_cell.angle_beta   90.00
_cell.angle_gamma   90.00
#
_symmetry.space_group_name_H-M   'P 1'
#
loop_
_entity.id
_entity.type
_entity.pdbx_description
1 polymer ?
#
loop_
_entity_poly.entity_id
_entity_poly.type
_entity_poly.pdbx_seq_one_letter_code
_entity_poly.pdbx_strand_id
1 'polypeptide(L)'
;MTDKLFIRYNKVMQKVFEKAMDEVTTKEQYFSVITRAREQFEKETIDGLSVERSLRNDIEKEGIDNVLDMALTVCDMYLPYSLITILHESIGTEGIKHKILDETRPEAERASLINALTGYETEDITTFLIGYITTVHSDLLKEEASDVLATFNKDTVYSRISDIMSKNRGNEDLLSVLASMFRQSDKSDSVYRMLREHFLTTEDKGLVANIMADLDNAKAVVFLRGYLSRNINDIGKSEIADICSAISRMGGNAEDFMKHIPDIASLP
;
A
#
# COMPACT_ATOMS: atom_id res chain seq x y z
N MET A 1 11.97 -17.10 -25.74
CA MET A 1 11.87 -18.43 -25.09
C MET A 1 11.22 -18.21 -23.73
N THR A 2 11.75 -17.24 -23.01
CA THR A 2 11.19 -16.29 -22.05
C THR A 2 9.66 -16.11 -22.02
N ASP A 3 8.97 -15.79 -23.13
CA ASP A 3 7.49 -15.65 -23.14
C ASP A 3 6.77 -16.90 -22.60
N LYS A 4 7.28 -18.10 -22.91
CA LYS A 4 6.66 -19.36 -22.47
C LYS A 4 6.74 -19.50 -20.95
N LEU A 5 7.80 -19.00 -20.32
CA LEU A 5 7.99 -19.05 -18.88
C LEU A 5 6.96 -18.17 -18.18
N PHE A 6 6.78 -16.93 -18.62
CA PHE A 6 5.80 -16.01 -18.01
C PHE A 6 4.35 -16.38 -18.36
N ILE A 7 4.08 -16.94 -19.54
CA ILE A 7 2.76 -17.53 -19.82
C ILE A 7 2.47 -18.73 -18.89
N ARG A 8 3.50 -19.55 -18.58
CA ARG A 8 3.35 -20.63 -17.61
C ARG A 8 3.11 -20.08 -16.20
N TYR A 9 3.79 -19.00 -15.83
CA TYR A 9 3.56 -18.28 -14.58
C TYR A 9 2.09 -17.87 -14.43
N ASN A 10 1.52 -17.14 -15.38
CA ASN A 10 0.11 -16.72 -15.31
C ASN A 10 -0.85 -17.90 -15.21
N LYS A 11 -0.59 -19.01 -15.91
CA LYS A 11 -1.43 -20.22 -15.79
C LYS A 11 -1.42 -20.83 -14.39
N VAL A 12 -0.26 -20.83 -13.72
CA VAL A 12 -0.18 -21.30 -12.33
C VAL A 12 -0.91 -20.33 -11.40
N MET A 13 -0.69 -19.03 -11.59
CA MET A 13 -1.40 -17.98 -10.84
C MET A 13 -2.92 -18.17 -10.97
N GLN A 14 -3.44 -18.15 -12.19
CA GLN A 14 -4.87 -18.30 -12.47
C GLN A 14 -5.46 -19.55 -11.81
N LYS A 15 -4.79 -20.71 -11.93
CA LYS A 15 -5.27 -21.97 -11.34
C LYS A 15 -5.36 -21.93 -9.81
N VAL A 16 -4.49 -21.18 -9.14
CA VAL A 16 -4.53 -21.01 -7.68
C VAL A 16 -5.66 -20.08 -7.29
N PHE A 17 -5.80 -18.97 -8.03
CA PHE A 17 -6.85 -17.99 -7.81
C PHE A 17 -8.25 -18.58 -8.02
N GLU A 18 -8.47 -19.30 -9.13
CA GLU A 18 -9.76 -19.97 -9.42
C GLU A 18 -10.22 -20.91 -8.31
N LYS A 19 -9.30 -21.44 -7.49
CA LYS A 19 -9.62 -22.35 -6.39
C LYS A 19 -9.86 -21.65 -5.05
N ALA A 20 -9.39 -20.42 -4.88
CA ALA A 20 -9.31 -19.75 -3.59
C ALA A 20 -10.14 -18.48 -3.52
N MET A 21 -10.41 -17.83 -4.67
CA MET A 21 -11.00 -16.49 -4.69
C MET A 21 -12.40 -16.40 -4.10
N ASP A 22 -13.21 -17.47 -4.20
CA ASP A 22 -14.55 -17.50 -3.60
C ASP A 22 -14.53 -17.37 -2.06
N GLU A 23 -13.39 -17.66 -1.42
CA GLU A 23 -13.21 -17.60 0.03
C GLU A 23 -12.48 -16.32 0.50
N VAL A 24 -12.00 -15.49 -0.42
CA VAL A 24 -11.24 -14.27 -0.11
C VAL A 24 -12.20 -13.13 0.22
N THR A 25 -12.11 -12.64 1.46
CA THR A 25 -12.94 -11.54 1.99
C THR A 25 -12.13 -10.36 2.49
N THR A 26 -10.81 -10.52 2.65
CA THR A 26 -9.90 -9.48 3.15
C THR A 26 -8.67 -9.31 2.26
N LYS A 27 -8.04 -8.13 2.33
CA LYS A 27 -6.78 -7.83 1.63
C LYS A 27 -5.65 -8.79 2.06
N GLU A 28 -5.58 -9.14 3.34
CA GLU A 28 -4.61 -10.11 3.86
C GLU A 28 -4.78 -11.51 3.24
N GLN A 29 -6.03 -11.98 3.12
CA GLN A 29 -6.33 -13.25 2.46
C GLN A 29 -5.95 -13.21 0.98
N TYR A 30 -6.24 -12.10 0.30
CA TYR A 30 -5.86 -11.89 -1.10
C TYR A 30 -4.34 -12.01 -1.30
N PHE A 31 -3.54 -11.35 -0.45
CA PHE A 31 -2.07 -11.48 -0.49
C PHE A 31 -1.58 -12.88 -0.18
N SER A 32 -2.23 -13.59 0.75
CA SER A 32 -1.90 -14.99 1.04
C SER A 32 -2.07 -15.88 -0.19
N VAL A 33 -3.13 -15.66 -0.99
CA VAL A 33 -3.34 -16.37 -2.27
C VAL A 33 -2.23 -16.05 -3.27
N ILE A 34 -1.82 -14.79 -3.40
CA ILE A 34 -0.70 -14.38 -4.27
C ILE A 34 0.59 -15.10 -3.87
N THR A 35 0.96 -15.05 -2.59
CA THR A 35 2.17 -15.70 -2.06
C THR A 35 2.15 -17.20 -2.37
N ARG A 36 1.05 -17.88 -2.05
CA ARG A 36 0.90 -19.32 -2.32
C ARG A 36 1.02 -19.64 -3.80
N ALA A 37 0.48 -18.79 -4.67
CA ALA A 37 0.52 -19.00 -6.10
C ALA A 37 1.95 -18.87 -6.66
N ARG A 38 2.69 -17.86 -6.21
CA ARG A 38 4.10 -17.66 -6.54
C ARG A 38 4.96 -18.83 -6.04
N GLU A 39 4.78 -19.26 -4.80
CA GLU A 39 5.47 -20.45 -4.25
C GLU A 39 5.17 -21.74 -5.01
N GLN A 40 3.96 -21.90 -5.56
CA GLN A 40 3.63 -23.05 -6.41
C GLN A 40 4.36 -22.97 -7.75
N PHE A 41 4.46 -21.78 -8.34
CA PHE A 41 5.22 -21.61 -9.56
C PHE A 41 6.71 -21.92 -9.38
N GLU A 42 7.32 -21.50 -8.27
CA GLU A 42 8.74 -21.78 -8.00
C GLU A 42 9.07 -23.29 -7.89
N LYS A 43 8.05 -24.16 -7.72
CA LYS A 43 8.20 -25.62 -7.69
C LYS A 43 8.06 -26.28 -9.07
N GLU A 44 7.67 -25.52 -10.09
CA GLU A 44 7.52 -26.04 -11.45
C GLU A 44 8.89 -26.29 -12.12
N THR A 45 8.86 -27.04 -13.22
CA THR A 45 10.01 -27.15 -14.12
C THR A 45 9.64 -26.63 -15.50
N ILE A 46 10.58 -25.93 -16.14
CA ILE A 46 10.43 -25.36 -17.48
C ILE A 46 11.47 -26.05 -18.36
N ASP A 47 11.00 -26.82 -19.34
CA ASP A 47 11.85 -27.64 -20.23
C ASP A 47 12.84 -28.53 -19.46
N GLY A 48 12.41 -29.07 -18.31
CA GLY A 48 13.19 -29.96 -17.45
C GLY A 48 14.17 -29.26 -16.49
N LEU A 49 14.22 -27.93 -16.49
CA LEU A 49 15.04 -27.13 -15.59
C LEU A 49 14.18 -26.50 -14.48
N SER A 50 14.80 -26.14 -13.36
CA SER A 50 14.14 -25.30 -12.34
C SER A 50 13.83 -23.92 -12.92
N VAL A 51 12.82 -23.24 -12.35
CA VAL A 51 12.44 -21.86 -12.74
C VAL A 51 13.66 -20.92 -12.72
N GLU A 52 14.42 -20.91 -11.62
CA GLU A 52 15.61 -20.08 -11.49
C GLU A 52 16.63 -20.36 -12.60
N ARG A 53 16.92 -21.63 -12.90
CA ARG A 53 17.91 -21.98 -13.93
C ARG A 53 17.44 -21.58 -15.32
N SER A 54 16.15 -21.73 -15.62
CA SER A 54 15.57 -21.28 -16.87
C SER A 54 15.65 -19.76 -17.01
N LEU A 55 15.32 -19.00 -15.97
CA LEU A 55 15.45 -17.55 -15.96
C LEU A 55 16.90 -17.11 -16.18
N ARG A 56 17.87 -17.72 -15.49
CA ARG A 56 19.30 -17.39 -15.67
C ARG A 56 19.76 -17.67 -17.10
N ASN A 57 19.35 -18.77 -17.71
CA ASN A 57 19.67 -19.06 -19.12
C ASN A 57 19.06 -18.01 -20.08
N ASP A 58 17.80 -17.61 -19.84
CA ASP A 58 17.15 -16.57 -20.66
C ASP A 58 17.87 -15.22 -20.49
N ILE A 59 18.29 -14.87 -19.26
CA ILE A 59 19.05 -13.64 -18.96
C ILE A 59 20.44 -13.66 -19.59
N GLU A 60 21.17 -14.79 -19.53
CA GLU A 60 22.46 -14.94 -20.19
C GLU A 60 22.37 -14.70 -21.71
N LYS A 61 21.23 -15.03 -22.31
CA LYS A 61 21.00 -14.94 -23.75
C LYS A 61 20.42 -13.59 -24.19
N GLU A 62 19.43 -13.09 -23.47
CA GLU A 62 18.61 -11.93 -23.88
C GLU A 62 18.95 -10.67 -23.08
N GLY A 63 19.64 -10.79 -21.94
CA GLY A 63 19.97 -9.70 -21.03
C GLY A 63 18.87 -9.45 -19.98
N ILE A 64 19.28 -9.00 -18.79
CA ILE A 64 18.39 -8.82 -17.64
C ILE A 64 17.25 -7.84 -17.92
N ASP A 65 17.54 -6.75 -18.62
CA ASP A 65 16.54 -5.71 -18.92
C ASP A 65 15.44 -6.24 -19.84
N ASN A 66 15.79 -6.99 -20.89
CA ASN A 66 14.82 -7.56 -21.80
C ASN A 66 13.94 -8.61 -21.13
N VAL A 67 14.53 -9.47 -20.27
CA VAL A 67 13.76 -10.46 -19.52
C VAL A 67 12.83 -9.78 -18.50
N LEU A 68 13.30 -8.72 -17.84
CA LEU A 68 12.48 -7.93 -16.92
C LEU A 68 11.33 -7.23 -17.63
N ASP A 69 11.58 -6.54 -18.75
CA ASP A 69 10.53 -5.83 -19.50
C ASP A 69 9.47 -6.80 -20.02
N MET A 70 9.88 -8.00 -20.45
CA MET A 70 8.96 -9.06 -20.82
C MET A 70 8.16 -9.57 -19.61
N ALA A 71 8.80 -9.75 -18.45
CA ALA A 71 8.11 -10.15 -17.23
C ALA A 71 7.06 -9.12 -16.81
N LEU A 72 7.42 -7.84 -16.83
CA LEU A 72 6.53 -6.73 -16.47
C LEU A 72 5.36 -6.59 -17.44
N THR A 73 5.57 -6.94 -18.72
CA THR A 73 4.51 -6.91 -19.73
C THR A 73 3.57 -8.11 -19.64
N VAL A 74 4.11 -9.30 -19.35
CA VAL A 74 3.37 -10.56 -19.44
C VAL A 74 2.79 -11.00 -18.10
N CYS A 75 3.46 -10.77 -16.98
CA CYS A 75 2.97 -11.21 -15.67
C CYS A 75 1.76 -10.36 -15.28
N ASP A 76 0.59 -11.00 -15.16
CA ASP A 76 -0.66 -10.30 -14.79
C ASP A 76 -0.66 -9.82 -13.33
N MET A 77 0.32 -10.27 -12.55
CA MET A 77 0.48 -10.07 -11.11
C MET A 77 1.96 -9.83 -10.79
N TYR A 78 2.33 -9.83 -9.51
CA TYR A 78 3.71 -9.69 -9.04
C TYR A 78 4.71 -10.61 -9.74
N LEU A 79 5.97 -10.19 -9.80
CA LEU A 79 7.02 -10.96 -10.48
C LEU A 79 7.32 -12.30 -9.77
N PRO A 80 7.77 -13.34 -10.48
CA PRO A 80 8.27 -14.56 -9.85
C PRO A 80 9.37 -14.28 -8.81
N TYR A 81 9.41 -15.04 -7.72
CA TYR A 81 10.42 -14.88 -6.67
C TYR A 81 11.83 -15.09 -7.21
N SER A 82 12.02 -16.13 -8.03
CA SER A 82 13.33 -16.39 -8.66
C SER A 82 13.82 -15.19 -9.48
N LEU A 83 12.92 -14.52 -10.22
CA LEU A 83 13.31 -13.33 -11.00
C LEU A 83 13.70 -12.17 -10.07
N ILE A 84 12.94 -11.94 -8.99
CA ILE A 84 13.28 -10.91 -8.00
C ILE A 84 14.65 -11.17 -7.39
N THR A 85 14.93 -12.41 -6.96
CA THR A 85 16.26 -12.76 -6.43
C THR A 85 17.36 -12.44 -7.42
N ILE A 86 17.19 -12.81 -8.69
CA ILE A 86 18.19 -12.53 -9.73
C ILE A 86 18.33 -11.02 -9.98
N LEU A 87 17.25 -10.23 -9.93
CA LEU A 87 17.32 -8.76 -10.07
C LEU A 87 18.17 -8.14 -8.95
N HIS A 88 17.92 -8.53 -7.70
CA HIS A 88 18.71 -8.03 -6.57
C HIS A 88 20.19 -8.43 -6.67
N GLU A 89 20.49 -9.64 -7.16
CA GLU A 89 21.88 -10.05 -7.41
C GLU A 89 22.55 -9.28 -8.55
N SER A 90 21.81 -9.00 -9.64
CA SER A 90 22.38 -8.53 -10.90
C SER A 90 22.48 -7.01 -10.99
N ILE A 91 21.45 -6.30 -10.54
CA ILE A 91 21.36 -4.83 -10.63
C ILE A 91 21.27 -4.15 -9.26
N GLY A 92 21.11 -4.93 -8.19
CA GLY A 92 21.01 -4.41 -6.83
C GLY A 92 19.74 -3.60 -6.57
N THR A 93 19.59 -3.19 -5.32
CA THR A 93 18.48 -2.34 -4.86
C THR A 93 18.46 -1.00 -5.58
N GLU A 94 19.62 -0.40 -5.83
CA GLU A 94 19.75 0.86 -6.55
C GLU A 94 19.29 0.77 -8.01
N GLY A 95 19.62 -0.34 -8.70
CA GLY A 95 19.12 -0.57 -10.06
C GLY A 95 17.61 -0.71 -10.11
N ILE A 96 17.01 -1.38 -9.13
CA ILE A 96 15.55 -1.49 -9.01
C ILE A 96 14.93 -0.12 -8.72
N LYS A 97 15.47 0.65 -7.76
CA LYS A 97 14.99 2.02 -7.47
C LYS A 97 15.07 2.94 -8.68
N HIS A 98 16.16 2.90 -9.44
CA HIS A 98 16.29 3.68 -10.66
C HIS A 98 15.14 3.38 -11.65
N LYS A 99 14.76 2.11 -11.79
CA LYS A 99 13.63 1.70 -12.63
C LYS A 99 12.27 2.10 -12.05
N ILE A 100 12.11 2.12 -10.71
CA ILE A 100 10.90 2.64 -10.05
C ILE A 100 10.75 4.14 -10.30
N LEU A 101 11.86 4.89 -10.32
CA LEU A 101 11.88 6.34 -10.55
C LEU A 101 11.75 6.74 -12.02
N ASP A 102 11.84 5.79 -12.95
CA ASP A 102 11.70 6.03 -14.38
C ASP A 102 10.22 6.28 -14.75
N GLU A 103 9.84 7.56 -14.80
CA GLU A 103 8.47 8.00 -15.12
C GLU A 103 8.06 7.70 -16.57
N THR A 104 8.98 7.29 -17.44
CA THR A 104 8.62 6.85 -18.80
C THR A 104 7.96 5.47 -18.81
N ARG A 105 8.10 4.71 -17.72
CA ARG A 105 7.47 3.41 -17.55
C ARG A 105 6.02 3.53 -17.08
N PRO A 106 5.12 2.64 -17.53
CA PRO A 106 3.77 2.54 -17.00
C PRO A 106 3.74 2.38 -15.48
N GLU A 107 2.76 2.99 -14.81
CA GLU A 107 2.63 2.91 -13.35
C GLU A 107 2.48 1.46 -12.84
N ALA A 108 1.79 0.59 -13.60
CA ALA A 108 1.66 -0.82 -13.25
C ALA A 108 3.00 -1.57 -13.21
N GLU A 109 3.92 -1.23 -14.12
CA GLU A 109 5.28 -1.79 -14.11
C GLU A 109 6.07 -1.29 -12.90
N ARG A 110 5.97 0.02 -12.63
CA ARG A 110 6.63 0.66 -11.48
C ARG A 110 6.09 0.10 -10.16
N ALA A 111 4.79 -0.17 -10.06
CA ALA A 111 4.19 -0.86 -8.91
C ALA A 111 4.78 -2.27 -8.74
N SER A 112 4.87 -3.05 -9.81
CA SER A 112 5.49 -4.38 -9.77
C SER A 112 6.96 -4.34 -9.33
N LEU A 113 7.70 -3.28 -9.70
CA LEU A 113 9.08 -3.06 -9.24
C LEU A 113 9.14 -2.63 -7.77
N ILE A 114 8.19 -1.84 -7.27
CA ILE A 114 8.07 -1.54 -5.84
C ILE A 114 7.84 -2.84 -5.08
N ASN A 115 6.92 -3.70 -5.54
CA ASN A 115 6.66 -5.01 -4.92
C ASN A 115 7.93 -5.88 -4.84
N ALA A 116 8.83 -5.76 -5.83
CA ALA A 116 10.09 -6.50 -5.86
C ALA A 116 11.04 -6.15 -4.70
N LEU A 117 10.78 -5.08 -3.95
CA LEU A 117 11.51 -4.73 -2.73
C LEU A 117 11.00 -5.48 -1.47
N THR A 118 9.88 -6.21 -1.58
CA THR A 118 9.34 -7.02 -0.48
C THR A 118 10.35 -8.03 0.03
N GLY A 119 10.56 -8.08 1.35
CA GLY A 119 11.52 -9.00 1.99
C GLY A 119 12.98 -8.56 1.93
N TYR A 120 13.29 -7.43 1.28
CA TYR A 120 14.63 -6.83 1.24
C TYR A 120 14.70 -5.59 2.14
N GLU A 121 14.31 -5.75 3.41
CA GLU A 121 14.29 -4.64 4.36
C GLU A 121 15.72 -4.14 4.66
N THR A 122 15.98 -2.88 4.30
CA THR A 122 17.16 -2.12 4.72
C THR A 122 16.73 -0.72 5.16
N GLU A 123 17.58 -0.03 5.92
CA GLU A 123 17.34 1.39 6.27
C GLU A 123 17.14 2.26 5.03
N ASP A 124 17.94 2.00 4.01
CA ASP A 124 17.96 2.74 2.75
C ASP A 124 16.68 2.48 1.92
N ILE A 125 16.21 1.23 1.83
CA ILE A 125 14.93 0.92 1.16
C ILE A 125 13.75 1.51 1.95
N THR A 126 13.75 1.38 3.28
CA THR A 126 12.70 1.94 4.13
C THR A 126 12.60 3.46 3.94
N THR A 127 13.74 4.14 3.93
CA THR A 127 13.81 5.59 3.71
C THR A 127 13.36 5.97 2.30
N PHE A 128 13.78 5.19 1.29
CA PHE A 128 13.35 5.37 -0.09
C PHE A 128 11.83 5.27 -0.22
N LEU A 129 11.20 4.20 0.28
CA LEU A 129 9.75 3.99 0.17
C LEU A 129 8.96 5.08 0.89
N ILE A 130 9.37 5.46 2.11
CA ILE A 130 8.75 6.57 2.86
C ILE A 130 8.87 7.88 2.07
N GLY A 131 10.07 8.21 1.56
CA GLY A 131 10.29 9.40 0.75
C GLY A 131 9.46 9.38 -0.53
N TYR A 132 9.38 8.22 -1.18
CA TYR A 132 8.64 8.02 -2.41
C TYR A 132 7.13 8.21 -2.23
N ILE A 133 6.54 7.69 -1.15
CA ILE A 133 5.13 7.92 -0.81
C ILE A 133 4.82 9.42 -0.69
N THR A 134 5.74 10.21 -0.12
CA THR A 134 5.53 11.65 0.07
C THR A 134 5.70 12.49 -1.20
N THR A 135 6.29 11.94 -2.26
CA THR A 135 6.64 12.70 -3.47
C THR A 135 5.89 12.25 -4.72
N VAL A 136 5.49 10.98 -4.80
CA VAL A 136 4.77 10.44 -5.96
C VAL A 136 3.31 10.90 -5.93
N HIS A 137 2.75 11.21 -7.09
CA HIS A 137 1.34 11.62 -7.20
C HIS A 137 0.37 10.45 -7.38
N SER A 138 0.85 9.29 -7.85
CA SER A 138 0.01 8.13 -8.14
C SER A 138 -0.40 7.41 -6.87
N ASP A 139 -1.72 7.30 -6.65
CA ASP A 139 -2.29 6.54 -5.53
C ASP A 139 -1.92 5.05 -5.61
N LEU A 140 -1.84 4.47 -6.82
CA LEU A 140 -1.39 3.09 -7.03
C LEU A 140 0.04 2.88 -6.49
N LEU A 141 0.94 3.82 -6.81
CA LEU A 141 2.34 3.72 -6.41
C LEU A 141 2.52 3.97 -4.90
N LYS A 142 1.73 4.87 -4.32
CA LYS A 142 1.67 5.06 -2.87
C LYS A 142 1.16 3.83 -2.15
N GLU A 143 0.08 3.23 -2.65
CA GLU A 143 -0.52 2.03 -2.06
C GLU A 143 0.48 0.87 -2.08
N GLU A 144 1.11 0.60 -3.23
CA GLU A 144 2.06 -0.50 -3.34
C GLU A 144 3.30 -0.27 -2.44
N ALA A 145 3.81 0.97 -2.36
CA ALA A 145 4.91 1.29 -1.44
C ALA A 145 4.50 1.13 0.03
N SER A 146 3.25 1.46 0.36
CA SER A 146 2.68 1.28 1.71
C SER A 146 2.54 -0.19 2.07
N ASP A 147 2.08 -1.01 1.12
CA ASP A 147 1.95 -2.46 1.29
C ASP A 147 3.31 -3.11 1.51
N VAL A 148 4.35 -2.69 0.78
CA VAL A 148 5.72 -3.17 1.00
C VAL A 148 6.21 -2.78 2.40
N LEU A 149 6.03 -1.52 2.82
CA LEU A 149 6.40 -1.07 4.18
C LEU A 149 5.65 -1.85 5.28
N ALA A 150 4.41 -2.26 5.03
CA ALA A 150 3.64 -3.06 5.98
C ALA A 150 4.22 -4.47 6.22
N THR A 151 5.06 -4.97 5.30
CA THR A 151 5.80 -6.24 5.46
C THR A 151 7.10 -6.10 6.25
N PHE A 152 7.60 -4.88 6.42
CA PHE A 152 8.84 -4.61 7.15
C PHE A 152 8.62 -4.59 8.66
N ASN A 153 9.72 -4.48 9.42
CA ASN A 153 9.65 -4.30 10.86
C ASN A 153 8.85 -3.04 11.21
N LYS A 154 7.66 -3.26 11.78
CA LYS A 154 6.72 -2.19 12.14
C LYS A 154 7.37 -1.12 13.03
N ASP A 155 8.21 -1.51 13.99
CA ASP A 155 8.83 -0.56 14.92
C ASP A 155 9.85 0.34 14.20
N THR A 156 10.62 -0.22 13.27
CA THR A 156 11.53 0.55 12.40
C THR A 156 10.75 1.56 11.57
N VAL A 157 9.69 1.12 10.87
CA VAL A 157 8.85 1.98 10.03
C VAL A 157 8.19 3.08 10.86
N TYR A 158 7.62 2.73 12.02
CA TYR A 158 7.02 3.68 12.95
C TYR A 158 8.01 4.75 13.39
N SER A 159 9.22 4.34 13.83
CA SER A 159 10.23 5.29 14.29
C SER A 159 10.59 6.28 13.20
N ARG A 160 10.79 5.80 11.96
CA ARG A 160 11.19 6.64 10.83
C ARG A 160 10.10 7.61 10.41
N ILE A 161 8.86 7.14 10.28
CA ILE A 161 7.73 8.02 9.96
C ILE A 161 7.53 9.04 11.08
N SER A 162 7.55 8.62 12.36
CA SER A 162 7.40 9.53 13.50
C SER A 162 8.46 10.64 13.51
N ASP A 163 9.71 10.30 13.21
CA ASP A 163 10.80 11.27 13.11
C ASP A 163 10.56 12.30 12.00
N ILE A 164 10.03 11.88 10.84
CA ILE A 164 9.69 12.78 9.73
C ILE A 164 8.52 13.68 10.11
N MET A 165 7.47 13.12 10.71
CA MET A 165 6.28 13.83 11.18
C MET A 165 6.59 14.87 12.24
N SER A 166 7.61 14.65 13.07
CA SER A 166 8.06 15.64 14.06
C SER A 166 8.74 16.87 13.43
N LYS A 167 9.26 16.74 12.20
CA LYS A 167 10.05 17.77 11.50
C LYS A 167 9.25 18.54 10.45
N ASN A 168 8.37 17.84 9.74
CA ASN A 168 7.51 18.40 8.68
C ASN A 168 6.05 18.29 9.16
N ARG A 169 5.25 19.36 9.02
CA ARG A 169 3.90 19.59 9.58
C ARG A 169 2.81 18.54 9.24
N GLY A 170 3.08 17.28 9.54
CA GLY A 170 2.29 16.13 9.16
C GLY A 170 2.25 15.85 7.65
N ASN A 171 2.00 14.59 7.31
CA ASN A 171 1.76 14.12 5.95
C ASN A 171 0.67 13.03 6.02
N GLU A 172 -0.44 13.26 5.33
CA GLU A 172 -1.63 12.41 5.38
C GLU A 172 -1.37 11.00 4.82
N ASP A 173 -0.55 10.87 3.78
CA ASP A 173 -0.20 9.57 3.21
C ASP A 173 0.57 8.72 4.23
N LEU A 174 1.59 9.29 4.89
CA LEU A 174 2.35 8.60 5.93
C LEU A 174 1.51 8.30 7.18
N LEU A 175 0.57 9.19 7.53
CA LEU A 175 -0.40 8.94 8.60
C LEU A 175 -1.33 7.78 8.25
N SER A 176 -1.73 7.64 6.99
CA SER A 176 -2.52 6.52 6.48
C SER A 176 -1.74 5.20 6.57
N VAL A 177 -0.45 5.21 6.23
CA VAL A 177 0.45 4.05 6.44
C VAL A 177 0.46 3.64 7.91
N LEU A 178 0.67 4.58 8.84
CA LEU A 178 0.67 4.25 10.26
C LEU A 178 -0.71 3.77 10.76
N ALA A 179 -1.80 4.38 10.31
CA ALA A 179 -3.15 3.99 10.71
C ALA A 179 -3.45 2.53 10.34
N SER A 180 -3.14 2.14 9.09
CA SER A 180 -3.36 0.77 8.61
C SER A 180 -2.47 -0.25 9.34
N MET A 181 -1.19 0.06 9.56
CA MET A 181 -0.23 -0.85 10.19
C MET A 181 -0.50 -1.11 11.68
N PHE A 182 -1.05 -0.12 12.37
CA PHE A 182 -1.14 -0.06 13.84
C PHE A 182 -2.57 -0.07 14.42
N ARG A 183 -3.61 -0.24 13.59
CA ARG A 183 -5.02 -0.35 14.00
C ARG A 183 -5.23 -1.21 15.25
N GLN A 184 -4.67 -2.42 15.26
CA GLN A 184 -4.80 -3.40 16.36
C GLN A 184 -3.47 -3.62 17.10
N SER A 185 -2.79 -2.55 17.45
CA SER A 185 -1.47 -2.61 18.10
C SER A 185 -1.40 -1.78 19.39
N ASP A 186 -0.34 -2.00 20.17
CA ASP A 186 0.04 -1.19 21.33
C ASP A 186 0.38 0.27 20.96
N LYS A 187 0.73 0.55 19.70
CA LYS A 187 1.03 1.89 19.19
C LYS A 187 -0.17 2.65 18.66
N SER A 188 -1.37 2.05 18.64
CA SER A 188 -2.60 2.70 18.17
C SER A 188 -2.83 4.05 18.85
N ASP A 189 -2.63 4.15 20.17
CA ASP A 189 -2.77 5.40 20.92
C ASP A 189 -1.77 6.49 20.51
N SER A 190 -0.53 6.09 20.19
CA SER A 190 0.51 7.02 19.73
C SER A 190 0.22 7.54 18.33
N VAL A 191 -0.24 6.67 17.43
CA VAL A 191 -0.67 7.07 16.08
C VAL A 191 -1.90 7.98 16.16
N TYR A 192 -2.87 7.65 17.01
CA TYR A 192 -4.03 8.52 17.27
C TYR A 192 -3.61 9.92 17.74
N ARG A 193 -2.61 10.03 18.63
CA ARG A 193 -2.10 11.33 19.07
C ARG A 193 -1.54 12.15 17.90
N MET A 194 -0.75 11.54 17.02
CA MET A 194 -0.23 12.21 15.81
C MET A 194 -1.36 12.67 14.89
N LEU A 195 -2.34 11.80 14.62
CA LEU A 195 -3.53 12.14 13.84
C LEU A 195 -4.30 13.31 14.45
N ARG A 196 -4.49 13.31 15.77
CA ARG A 196 -5.19 14.38 16.47
C ARG A 196 -4.44 15.71 16.38
N GLU A 197 -3.13 15.69 16.55
CA GLU A 197 -2.30 16.89 16.43
C GLU A 197 -2.38 17.44 15.01
N HIS A 198 -2.26 16.59 13.99
CA HIS A 198 -2.37 16.97 12.58
C HIS A 198 -3.76 17.47 12.22
N PHE A 199 -4.82 16.79 12.69
CA PHE A 199 -6.20 17.18 12.49
C PHE A 199 -6.43 18.62 12.95
N LEU A 200 -5.81 19.08 14.04
CA LEU A 200 -6.03 20.44 14.53
C LEU A 200 -5.42 21.51 13.63
N THR A 201 -4.38 21.19 12.86
CA THR A 201 -3.62 22.17 12.06
C THR A 201 -3.86 22.10 10.55
N THR A 202 -4.30 20.96 10.01
CA THR A 202 -4.55 20.81 8.56
C THR A 202 -5.81 21.57 8.12
N GLU A 203 -5.94 21.88 6.83
CA GLU A 203 -7.18 22.43 6.26
C GLU A 203 -8.19 21.31 6.00
N ASP A 204 -7.74 20.15 5.51
CA ASP A 204 -8.63 19.03 5.18
C ASP A 204 -8.91 18.13 6.40
N LYS A 205 -9.89 18.55 7.20
CA LYS A 205 -10.32 17.76 8.37
C LYS A 205 -11.00 16.45 7.99
N GLY A 206 -11.69 16.42 6.85
CA GLY A 206 -12.43 15.25 6.37
C GLY A 206 -11.49 14.08 6.07
N LEU A 207 -10.39 14.35 5.36
CA LEU A 207 -9.34 13.38 5.08
C LEU A 207 -8.75 12.79 6.37
N VAL A 208 -8.36 13.64 7.33
CA VAL A 208 -7.78 13.15 8.59
C VAL A 208 -8.79 12.38 9.44
N ALA A 209 -10.08 12.76 9.41
CA ALA A 209 -11.13 12.00 10.07
C ALA A 209 -11.29 10.59 9.45
N ASN A 210 -11.17 10.47 8.13
CA ASN A 210 -11.18 9.18 7.45
C ASN A 210 -10.00 8.30 7.86
N ILE A 211 -8.79 8.87 7.94
CA ILE A 211 -7.61 8.13 8.42
C ILE A 211 -7.77 7.71 9.90
N MET A 212 -8.39 8.56 10.74
CA MET A 212 -8.74 8.18 12.12
C MET A 212 -9.71 6.99 12.16
N ALA A 213 -10.65 6.92 11.21
CA ALA A 213 -11.57 5.79 11.09
C ALA A 213 -10.86 4.50 10.64
N ASP A 214 -9.83 4.61 9.81
CA ASP A 214 -9.02 3.45 9.40
C ASP A 214 -8.18 2.90 10.56
N LEU A 215 -7.68 3.79 11.44
CA LEU A 215 -7.01 3.42 12.70
C LEU A 215 -7.99 2.79 13.72
N ASP A 216 -9.28 3.11 13.63
CA ASP A 216 -10.36 2.52 14.44
C ASP A 216 -10.13 2.63 15.97
N ASN A 217 -9.62 3.78 16.42
CA ASN A 217 -9.39 4.04 17.83
C ASN A 217 -10.62 4.74 18.46
N ALA A 218 -11.22 4.14 19.49
CA ALA A 218 -12.43 4.67 20.14
C ALA A 218 -12.31 6.12 20.65
N LYS A 219 -11.09 6.60 20.97
CA LYS A 219 -10.86 7.99 21.38
C LYS A 219 -11.13 8.98 20.24
N ALA A 220 -10.94 8.57 18.98
CA ALA A 220 -11.21 9.39 17.81
C ALA A 220 -12.70 9.74 17.70
N VAL A 221 -13.61 8.80 17.98
CA VAL A 221 -15.06 9.05 18.01
C VAL A 221 -15.41 10.19 18.97
N VAL A 222 -14.88 10.13 20.20
CA VAL A 222 -15.13 11.15 21.23
C VAL A 222 -14.57 12.51 20.79
N PHE A 223 -13.36 12.52 20.23
CA PHE A 223 -12.72 13.73 19.75
C PHE A 223 -13.49 14.40 18.60
N LEU A 224 -13.84 13.64 17.57
CA LEU A 224 -14.54 14.14 16.38
C LEU A 224 -15.94 14.67 16.73
N ARG A 225 -16.72 13.96 17.57
CA ARG A 225 -18.00 14.47 18.08
C ARG A 225 -17.82 15.78 18.84
N GLY A 226 -16.77 15.89 19.67
CA GLY A 226 -16.43 17.10 20.38
C GLY A 226 -16.04 18.25 19.45
N TYR A 227 -15.33 17.96 18.35
CA TYR A 227 -14.97 18.94 17.33
C TYR A 227 -16.22 19.46 16.61
N LEU A 228 -17.10 18.58 16.13
CA LEU A 228 -18.38 18.97 15.51
C LEU A 228 -19.18 19.85 16.45
N SER A 229 -19.38 19.43 17.70
CA SER A 229 -20.18 20.18 18.69
C SER A 229 -19.69 21.63 18.90
N ARG A 230 -18.39 21.89 18.74
CA ARG A 230 -17.80 23.22 18.94
C ARG A 230 -17.76 24.07 17.67
N ASN A 231 -17.68 23.46 16.50
CA ASN A 231 -17.39 24.16 15.24
C ASN A 231 -18.50 23.97 14.19
N ILE A 232 -19.64 23.35 14.52
CA ILE A 232 -20.70 22.99 13.55
C ILE A 232 -21.21 24.17 12.72
N ASN A 233 -21.11 25.40 13.24
CA ASN A 233 -21.55 26.61 12.55
C ASN A 233 -20.43 27.28 11.73
N ASP A 234 -19.19 26.83 11.90
CA ASP A 234 -17.99 27.47 11.35
C ASP A 234 -17.31 26.63 10.25
N ILE A 235 -17.69 25.35 10.10
CA ILE A 235 -17.11 24.43 9.13
C ILE A 235 -18.07 24.12 7.97
N GLY A 236 -17.49 23.69 6.85
CA GLY A 236 -18.23 23.36 5.64
C GLY A 236 -19.13 22.13 5.81
N LYS A 237 -20.24 22.09 5.06
CA LYS A 237 -21.18 20.96 5.07
C LYS A 237 -20.56 19.63 4.61
N SER A 238 -19.66 19.68 3.63
CA SER A 238 -18.88 18.52 3.19
C SER A 238 -18.02 17.97 4.32
N GLU A 239 -17.32 18.85 5.03
CA GLU A 239 -16.49 18.47 6.18
C GLU A 239 -17.33 17.84 7.31
N ILE A 240 -18.53 18.39 7.60
CA ILE A 240 -19.48 17.78 8.55
C ILE A 240 -19.84 16.36 8.11
N ALA A 241 -20.16 16.16 6.82
CA ALA A 241 -20.53 14.87 6.28
C ALA A 241 -19.39 13.85 6.38
N ASP A 242 -18.17 14.24 6.03
CA ASP A 242 -16.99 13.37 6.10
C ASP A 242 -16.72 12.94 7.55
N ILE A 243 -16.75 13.87 8.50
CA ILE A 243 -16.54 13.57 9.92
C ILE A 243 -17.67 12.68 10.47
N CYS A 244 -18.93 12.91 10.07
CA CYS A 244 -20.06 12.04 10.48
C CYS A 244 -19.93 10.63 9.91
N SER A 245 -19.49 10.50 8.66
CA SER A 245 -19.22 9.22 8.00
C SER A 245 -18.12 8.46 8.74
N ALA A 246 -17.00 9.13 9.06
CA ALA A 246 -15.91 8.56 9.83
C ALA A 246 -16.35 8.07 11.23
N ILE A 247 -17.14 8.88 11.96
CA ILE A 247 -17.72 8.49 13.26
C ILE A 247 -18.57 7.22 13.12
N SER A 248 -19.43 7.17 12.10
CA SER A 248 -20.35 6.05 11.87
C SER A 248 -19.60 4.75 11.51
N ARG A 249 -18.53 4.85 10.70
CA ARG A 249 -17.64 3.72 10.36
C ARG A 249 -16.97 3.11 11.60
N MET A 250 -16.66 3.91 12.61
CA MET A 250 -16.12 3.47 13.90
C MET A 250 -17.20 3.01 14.90
N GLY A 251 -18.48 2.93 14.48
CA GLY A 251 -19.60 2.52 15.33
C GLY A 251 -20.13 3.59 16.29
N GLY A 252 -19.72 4.85 16.12
CA GLY A 252 -20.25 5.98 16.88
C GLY A 252 -21.57 6.51 16.31
N ASN A 253 -22.41 7.09 17.16
CA ASN A 253 -23.60 7.83 16.70
C ASN A 253 -23.17 9.21 16.15
N ALA A 254 -23.68 9.61 14.98
CA ALA A 254 -23.50 10.93 14.39
C ALA A 254 -24.83 11.63 13.99
N GLU A 255 -25.99 11.02 14.26
CA GLU A 255 -27.31 11.52 13.86
C GLU A 255 -27.60 12.94 14.35
N ASP A 256 -27.13 13.27 15.56
CA ASP A 256 -27.26 14.60 16.18
C ASP A 256 -26.78 15.74 15.28
N PHE A 257 -25.80 15.45 14.41
CA PHE A 257 -25.13 16.40 13.52
C PHE A 257 -25.63 16.31 12.08
N MET A 258 -26.22 15.19 11.66
CA MET A 258 -26.65 14.96 10.26
C MET A 258 -27.68 15.99 9.78
N LYS A 259 -28.51 16.53 10.68
CA LYS A 259 -29.47 17.62 10.37
C LYS A 259 -28.83 18.89 9.79
N HIS A 260 -27.52 19.06 9.94
CA HIS A 260 -26.76 20.19 9.41
C HIS A 260 -26.25 19.94 7.97
N ILE A 261 -26.40 18.73 7.46
CA ILE A 261 -26.12 18.33 6.08
C ILE A 261 -27.45 18.48 5.30
N PRO A 262 -27.50 19.21 4.17
CA PRO A 262 -28.73 19.35 3.40
C PRO A 262 -29.21 17.99 2.90
N ASP A 263 -30.52 17.83 2.75
CA ASP A 263 -31.09 16.72 1.99
C ASP A 263 -30.51 16.75 0.57
N ILE A 264 -29.95 15.63 0.11
CA ILE A 264 -29.48 15.44 -1.27
C ILE A 264 -30.62 15.71 -2.28
N ALA A 265 -31.88 15.63 -1.84
CA ALA A 265 -33.07 15.97 -2.62
C ALA A 265 -33.38 17.48 -2.76
N SER A 266 -32.55 18.38 -2.19
CA SER A 266 -32.81 19.83 -2.15
C SER A 266 -31.76 20.69 -2.86
N LEU A 267 -30.84 20.08 -3.62
CA LEU A 267 -29.97 20.82 -4.54
C LEU A 267 -30.74 21.10 -5.86
N PRO A 268 -30.79 22.36 -6.35
CA PRO A 268 -31.43 22.70 -7.61
C PRO A 268 -30.71 22.11 -8.84
#